data_AF-A0A1Q9T237-F1
#
_entry.id   AF-A0A1Q9T237-F1
#
_cell.length_a   1.000
_cell.length_b   1.000
_cell.length_c   1.000
_cell.angle_alpha   90.00
_cell.angle_beta   90.00
_cell.angle_gamma   90.00
#
_symmetry.space_group_name_H-M   'P 1'
#
loop_
_entity.id
_entity.type
_entity.pdbx_description
1 polymer ?
#
loop_
_entity_poly.entity_id
_entity_poly.type
_entity_poly.pdbx_seq_one_letter_code
_entity_poly.pdbx_strand_id
1 'polypeptide(L)'
;MQSNFAGATFTELKPNHPYVLGVADLLAVTTLSVDIPPPAIRRLLSAETAERIASLLQDLGPDLELSTIEAPVVAPLMANLYELIKRELRRHGAETSNAWVTASKICARKRPRLYPVRDSVVVTDLGLTGFYAEDWPVFADILNDATVMEKLQSLVAHANTAEAELGDEALLLKHLDTVLWMRGQRLRRQRRASVAQPG
;
A
#
# COMPACT_ATOMS: atom_id res chain seq x y z
N MET A 1 10.89 24.90 4.19
CA MET A 1 11.19 24.33 2.87
C MET A 1 10.37 23.05 2.78
N GLN A 2 9.13 23.10 2.28
CA GLN A 2 8.25 21.93 2.23
C GLN A 2 8.78 20.99 1.16
N SER A 3 9.39 19.87 1.56
CA SER A 3 9.64 18.80 0.60
C SER A 3 8.30 18.21 0.21
N ASN A 4 7.93 18.33 -1.07
CA ASN A 4 6.75 17.69 -1.65
C ASN A 4 6.93 16.16 -1.66
N PHE A 5 6.95 15.52 -0.49
CA PHE A 5 7.16 14.09 -0.39
C PHE A 5 5.83 13.37 -0.61
N ALA A 6 5.70 12.70 -1.75
CA ALA A 6 4.51 11.96 -2.15
C ALA A 6 3.97 11.01 -1.06
N GLY A 7 4.89 10.43 -0.26
CA GLY A 7 4.54 9.54 0.85
C GLY A 7 3.93 10.23 2.06
N ALA A 8 4.29 11.49 2.35
CA ALA A 8 3.69 12.26 3.45
C ALA A 8 2.25 12.65 3.08
N THR A 9 2.06 13.18 1.86
CA THR A 9 0.72 13.49 1.32
C THR A 9 -0.16 12.23 1.28
N PHE A 10 0.40 11.08 0.87
CA PHE A 10 -0.34 9.82 0.89
C PHE A 10 -0.89 9.49 2.28
N THR A 11 -0.14 9.75 3.35
CA THR A 11 -0.53 9.42 4.73
C THR A 11 -1.38 10.50 5.40
N GLU A 12 -1.14 11.78 5.13
CA GLU A 12 -1.66 12.86 5.97
C GLU A 12 -2.86 13.58 5.36
N LEU A 13 -3.07 13.48 4.05
CA LEU A 13 -4.13 14.19 3.35
C LEU A 13 -5.50 13.94 3.99
N LYS A 14 -6.13 15.03 4.44
CA LYS A 14 -7.44 15.03 5.12
C LYS A 14 -8.56 15.43 4.14
N PRO A 15 -9.81 15.01 4.41
CA PRO A 15 -10.24 14.10 5.48
C PRO A 15 -9.82 12.64 5.22
N ASN A 16 -9.48 11.91 6.28
CA ASN A 16 -9.24 10.45 6.23
C ASN A 16 -10.01 9.78 7.38
N HIS A 17 -11.31 9.60 7.20
CA HIS A 17 -12.16 8.97 8.21
C HIS A 17 -11.94 7.44 8.21
N PRO A 18 -11.78 6.78 9.37
CA PRO A 18 -11.36 5.37 9.44
C PRO A 18 -12.29 4.38 8.74
N TYR A 19 -13.58 4.71 8.61
CA TYR A 19 -14.61 3.85 8.02
C TYR A 19 -15.24 4.39 6.73
N VAL A 20 -14.72 5.48 6.17
CA VAL A 20 -15.26 6.05 4.92
C VAL A 20 -14.13 6.18 3.92
N LEU A 21 -14.30 5.60 2.74
CA LEU A 21 -13.44 5.86 1.59
C LEU A 21 -13.90 7.15 0.91
N GLY A 22 -13.12 8.22 1.05
CA GLY A 22 -13.48 9.55 0.55
C GLY A 22 -12.66 10.00 -0.65
N VAL A 23 -13.01 11.16 -1.21
CA VAL A 23 -12.29 11.80 -2.32
C VAL A 23 -10.82 12.05 -1.97
N ALA A 24 -10.54 12.47 -0.72
CA ALA A 24 -9.18 12.68 -0.24
C ALA A 24 -8.36 11.38 -0.19
N ASP A 25 -8.97 10.23 0.10
CA ASP A 25 -8.28 8.93 0.03
C ASP A 25 -7.90 8.59 -1.41
N LEU A 26 -8.81 8.83 -2.36
CA LEU A 26 -8.54 8.60 -3.78
C LEU A 26 -7.45 9.55 -4.30
N LEU A 27 -7.48 10.83 -3.92
CA LEU A 27 -6.45 11.80 -4.27
C LEU A 27 -5.09 11.44 -3.64
N ALA A 28 -5.06 11.04 -2.37
CA ALA A 28 -3.84 10.60 -1.68
C ALA A 28 -3.18 9.44 -2.43
N VAL A 29 -3.96 8.46 -2.89
CA VAL A 29 -3.44 7.30 -3.63
C VAL A 29 -2.76 7.70 -4.94
N THR A 30 -3.21 8.77 -5.62
CA THR A 30 -2.59 9.23 -6.88
C THR A 30 -1.16 9.74 -6.69
N THR A 31 -0.77 10.17 -5.49
CA THR A 31 0.62 10.60 -5.23
C THR A 31 1.61 9.45 -5.37
N LEU A 32 1.14 8.20 -5.26
CA LEU A 32 1.95 7.00 -5.45
C LEU A 32 1.94 6.51 -6.90
N SER A 33 1.82 7.42 -7.89
CA SER A 33 1.94 7.10 -9.32
C SER A 33 0.92 6.07 -9.82
N VAL A 34 -0.35 6.24 -9.42
CA VAL A 34 -1.48 5.49 -10.01
C VAL A 34 -2.58 6.45 -10.43
N ASP A 35 -3.24 6.13 -11.54
CA ASP A 35 -4.41 6.83 -12.01
C ASP A 35 -5.68 6.05 -11.68
N ILE A 36 -6.71 6.74 -11.20
CA ILE A 36 -8.03 6.16 -10.96
C ILE A 36 -8.97 6.69 -12.05
N PRO A 37 -9.48 5.83 -12.95
CA PRO A 37 -10.36 6.28 -14.02
C PRO A 37 -11.63 6.94 -13.46
N PRO A 38 -12.14 8.03 -14.06
CA PRO A 38 -13.36 8.70 -13.57
C PRO A 38 -14.58 7.78 -13.36
N PRO A 39 -14.84 6.77 -14.22
CA PRO A 39 -15.92 5.81 -13.96
C PRO A 39 -15.68 4.97 -12.69
N ALA A 40 -14.44 4.63 -12.36
CA ALA A 40 -14.11 3.89 -11.14
C ALA A 40 -14.26 4.79 -9.91
N ILE A 41 -13.90 6.06 -9.98
CA ILE A 41 -14.16 7.05 -8.92
C ILE A 41 -15.66 7.10 -8.62
N ARG A 42 -16.51 7.21 -9.65
CA ARG A 42 -17.98 7.25 -9.48
C ARG A 42 -18.53 5.98 -8.83
N ARG A 43 -18.01 4.80 -9.18
CA ARG A 43 -18.42 3.53 -8.56
C ARG A 43 -17.97 3.44 -7.11
N LEU A 44 -16.70 3.71 -6.82
CA LEU A 44 -16.14 3.67 -5.46
C LEU A 44 -16.85 4.63 -4.49
N LEU A 45 -17.32 5.77 -5.00
CA LEU A 45 -18.03 6.79 -4.22
C LEU A 45 -19.56 6.68 -4.32
N SER A 46 -20.10 5.66 -5.00
CA SER A 46 -21.55 5.42 -5.01
C SER A 46 -22.02 5.03 -3.60
N ALA A 47 -23.26 5.41 -3.23
CA ALA A 47 -23.80 5.12 -1.90
C ALA A 47 -23.72 3.63 -1.53
N GLU A 48 -24.16 2.75 -2.45
CA GLU A 48 -24.11 1.30 -2.25
C GLU A 48 -22.68 0.78 -2.01
N THR A 49 -21.72 1.21 -2.83
CA THR A 49 -20.33 0.75 -2.68
C THR A 49 -19.68 1.33 -1.43
N ALA A 50 -19.96 2.60 -1.11
CA ALA A 50 -19.43 3.27 0.07
C ALA A 50 -19.91 2.60 1.35
N GLU A 51 -21.19 2.22 1.44
CA GLU A 51 -21.76 1.47 2.57
C GLU A 51 -21.08 0.10 2.74
N ARG A 52 -20.89 -0.64 1.64
CA ARG A 52 -20.20 -1.93 1.65
C ARG A 52 -18.73 -1.81 2.08
N ILE A 53 -18.02 -0.80 1.58
CA ILE A 53 -16.64 -0.52 2.01
C ILE A 53 -16.61 -0.16 3.50
N ALA A 54 -17.56 0.66 3.98
CA ALA A 54 -17.65 1.04 5.38
C ALA A 54 -17.86 -0.17 6.29
N SER A 55 -18.74 -1.10 5.93
CA SER A 55 -18.95 -2.35 6.66
C SER A 55 -17.66 -3.17 6.74
N LEU A 56 -16.96 -3.39 5.62
CA LEU A 56 -15.72 -4.16 5.61
C LEU A 56 -14.58 -3.47 6.38
N LEU A 57 -14.55 -2.13 6.38
CA LEU A 57 -13.61 -1.37 7.21
C LEU A 57 -13.95 -1.51 8.70
N GLN A 58 -15.23 -1.59 9.08
CA GLN A 58 -15.64 -1.83 10.46
C GLN A 58 -15.24 -3.23 10.92
N ASP A 59 -15.47 -4.26 10.09
CA ASP A 59 -15.06 -5.64 10.38
C ASP A 59 -13.56 -5.78 10.64
N LEU A 60 -12.74 -5.00 9.93
CA LEU A 60 -11.30 -4.97 10.11
C LEU A 60 -10.85 -4.14 11.33
N GLY A 61 -11.61 -3.14 11.76
CA GLY A 61 -11.13 -2.15 12.75
C GLY A 61 -9.89 -1.36 12.28
N PRO A 62 -9.54 -0.22 12.90
CA PRO A 62 -8.42 0.63 12.45
C PRO A 62 -7.04 0.17 12.94
N ASP A 63 -6.99 -0.68 13.98
CA ASP A 63 -5.78 -0.94 14.76
C ASP A 63 -5.14 -2.32 14.51
N LEU A 64 -5.69 -3.14 13.60
CA LEU A 64 -5.07 -4.41 13.24
C LEU A 64 -3.71 -4.21 12.56
N GLU A 65 -2.73 -5.01 12.96
CA GLU A 65 -1.37 -4.96 12.43
C GLU A 65 -0.98 -6.28 11.77
N LEU A 66 -0.43 -6.21 10.56
CA LEU A 66 -0.09 -7.38 9.76
C LEU A 66 0.86 -8.36 10.46
N SER A 67 1.75 -7.86 11.32
CA SER A 67 2.70 -8.68 12.09
C SER A 67 2.05 -9.52 13.18
N THR A 68 0.90 -9.08 13.71
CA THR A 68 0.27 -9.67 14.90
C THR A 68 -1.05 -10.39 14.63
N ILE A 69 -1.55 -10.34 13.39
CA ILE A 69 -2.84 -10.94 13.05
C ILE A 69 -2.83 -12.48 13.11
N GLU A 70 -3.95 -13.04 13.55
CA GLU A 70 -4.27 -14.45 13.31
C GLU A 70 -4.70 -14.64 11.85
N ALA A 71 -3.74 -15.01 10.99
CA ALA A 71 -3.95 -15.06 9.54
C ALA A 71 -5.23 -15.82 9.09
N PRO A 72 -5.61 -16.99 9.65
CA PRO A 72 -6.84 -17.68 9.24
C PRO A 72 -8.13 -16.90 9.48
N VAL A 73 -8.14 -16.00 10.48
CA VAL A 73 -9.30 -15.19 10.86
C VAL A 73 -9.32 -13.89 10.07
N VAL A 74 -8.18 -13.21 9.96
CA VAL A 74 -8.11 -11.85 9.40
C VAL A 74 -7.91 -11.83 7.89
N ALA A 75 -7.18 -12.79 7.30
CA ALA A 75 -6.91 -12.79 5.86
C ALA A 75 -8.18 -12.81 4.98
N PRO A 76 -9.26 -13.54 5.34
CA PRO A 76 -10.53 -13.45 4.61
C PRO A 76 -11.16 -12.05 4.64
N LEU A 77 -11.13 -11.36 5.80
CA LEU A 77 -11.61 -9.98 5.93
C LEU A 77 -10.78 -9.03 5.06
N MET A 78 -9.45 -9.23 5.06
CA MET A 78 -8.56 -8.43 4.23
C MET A 78 -8.85 -8.62 2.74
N ALA A 79 -9.06 -9.88 2.32
CA ALA A 79 -9.38 -10.26 0.95
C ALA A 79 -10.71 -9.65 0.48
N ASN A 80 -11.73 -9.64 1.34
CA ASN A 80 -13.05 -9.08 1.01
C ASN A 80 -12.98 -7.59 0.65
N LEU A 81 -12.30 -6.77 1.46
CA LEU A 81 -12.13 -5.35 1.18
C LEU A 81 -11.29 -5.14 -0.09
N TYR A 82 -10.19 -5.87 -0.23
CA TYR A 82 -9.31 -5.76 -1.38
C TYR A 82 -10.00 -6.13 -2.70
N GLU A 83 -10.72 -7.25 -2.74
CA GLU A 83 -11.41 -7.71 -3.95
C GLU A 83 -12.63 -6.83 -4.28
N LEU A 84 -13.33 -6.28 -3.28
CA LEU A 84 -14.34 -5.25 -3.51
C LEU A 84 -13.74 -4.05 -4.24
N ILE A 85 -12.70 -3.43 -3.68
CA ILE A 85 -12.06 -2.25 -4.27
C ILE A 85 -11.50 -2.57 -5.66
N LYS A 86 -10.79 -3.69 -5.81
CA LYS A 86 -10.21 -4.13 -7.08
C LYS A 86 -11.28 -4.36 -8.14
N ARG A 87 -12.43 -4.94 -7.80
CA ARG A 87 -13.56 -5.11 -8.72
C ARG A 87 -14.08 -3.76 -9.19
N GLU A 88 -14.28 -2.81 -8.28
CA GLU A 88 -14.79 -1.48 -8.64
C GLU A 88 -13.79 -0.66 -9.46
N LEU A 89 -12.51 -0.98 -9.39
CA LEU A 89 -11.45 -0.37 -10.21
C LEU A 89 -11.34 -0.95 -11.63
N ARG A 90 -11.80 -2.18 -11.87
CA ARG A 90 -11.72 -2.80 -13.21
C ARG A 90 -12.50 -1.98 -14.24
N ARG A 91 -11.89 -1.75 -15.40
CA ARG A 91 -12.61 -1.20 -16.56
C ARG A 91 -13.37 -2.34 -17.25
N HIS A 92 -14.63 -2.11 -17.61
CA HIS A 92 -15.37 -3.06 -18.45
C HIS A 92 -14.61 -3.27 -19.78
N GLY A 93 -14.39 -4.54 -20.14
CA GLY A 93 -13.73 -4.91 -21.41
C GLY A 93 -12.21 -4.76 -21.46
N ALA A 94 -11.54 -4.44 -20.36
CA ALA A 94 -10.06 -4.39 -20.33
C ALA A 94 -9.47 -5.72 -19.87
N GLU A 95 -8.73 -6.40 -20.75
CA GLU A 95 -8.02 -7.66 -20.44
C GLU A 95 -6.91 -7.46 -19.41
N THR A 96 -6.30 -6.27 -19.37
CA THR A 96 -5.27 -5.92 -18.40
C THR A 96 -5.63 -4.60 -17.72
N SER A 97 -5.72 -4.60 -16.39
CA SER A 97 -5.80 -3.37 -15.61
C SER A 97 -4.89 -3.47 -14.40
N ASN A 98 -4.19 -2.37 -14.09
CA ASN A 98 -3.42 -2.22 -12.85
C ASN A 98 -4.33 -2.02 -11.61
N ALA A 99 -5.59 -2.46 -11.69
CA ALA A 99 -6.57 -2.36 -10.62
C ALA A 99 -6.07 -3.00 -9.31
N TRP A 100 -5.24 -4.05 -9.40
CA TRP A 100 -4.64 -4.69 -8.24
C TRP A 100 -3.66 -3.76 -7.50
N VAL A 101 -2.81 -3.00 -8.21
CA VAL A 101 -1.87 -2.05 -7.61
C VAL A 101 -2.63 -0.93 -6.92
N THR A 102 -3.63 -0.37 -7.60
CA THR A 102 -4.45 0.71 -7.05
C THR A 102 -5.28 0.22 -5.86
N ALA A 103 -5.82 -0.99 -5.90
CA ALA A 103 -6.52 -1.59 -4.77
C ALA A 103 -5.61 -1.76 -3.56
N SER A 104 -4.38 -2.28 -3.74
CA SER A 104 -3.40 -2.39 -2.67
C SER A 104 -3.09 -1.03 -2.04
N LYS A 105 -2.91 0.02 -2.85
CA LYS A 105 -2.66 1.39 -2.35
C LYS A 105 -3.85 1.98 -1.60
N ILE A 106 -5.08 1.77 -2.07
CA ILE A 106 -6.29 2.20 -1.34
C ILE A 106 -6.42 1.46 0.00
N CYS A 107 -6.18 0.15 0.01
CA CYS A 107 -6.25 -0.63 1.26
C CYS A 107 -5.17 -0.15 2.26
N ALA A 108 -3.93 0.05 1.80
CA ALA A 108 -2.84 0.61 2.61
C ALA A 108 -3.16 2.02 3.11
N ARG A 109 -3.86 2.85 2.33
CA ARG A 109 -4.33 4.17 2.77
C ARG A 109 -5.28 4.07 3.95
N LYS A 110 -6.23 3.14 3.91
CA LYS A 110 -7.24 2.97 4.96
C LYS A 110 -6.73 2.19 6.18
N ARG A 111 -5.83 1.25 5.96
CA ARG A 111 -5.31 0.33 6.97
C ARG A 111 -3.78 0.19 6.82
N PRO A 112 -3.03 1.26 7.13
CA PRO A 112 -1.59 1.34 6.87
C PRO A 112 -0.74 0.37 7.71
N ARG A 113 -1.29 -0.18 8.80
CA ARG A 113 -0.66 -1.21 9.62
C ARG A 113 -0.94 -2.64 9.13
N LEU A 114 -1.94 -2.80 8.26
CA LEU A 114 -2.46 -4.12 7.86
C LEU A 114 -2.15 -4.47 6.40
N TYR A 115 -2.24 -3.51 5.47
CA TYR A 115 -2.02 -3.78 4.06
C TYR A 115 -0.69 -3.23 3.56
N PRO A 116 0.17 -4.08 2.96
CA PRO A 116 1.37 -3.62 2.29
C PRO A 116 1.02 -2.93 0.96
N VAL A 117 1.82 -1.93 0.59
CA VAL A 117 1.79 -1.31 -0.74
C VAL A 117 2.45 -2.26 -1.75
N ARG A 118 1.67 -3.23 -2.22
CA ARG A 118 2.05 -4.13 -3.31
C ARG A 118 1.94 -3.41 -4.65
N ASP A 119 3.07 -3.08 -5.24
CA ASP A 119 3.16 -2.64 -6.63
C ASP A 119 4.10 -3.52 -7.45
N SER A 120 4.20 -3.26 -8.76
CA SER A 120 5.03 -4.09 -9.62
C SER A 120 6.52 -4.05 -9.25
N VAL A 121 7.01 -2.94 -8.68
CA VAL A 121 8.41 -2.80 -8.25
C VAL A 121 8.67 -3.76 -7.10
N VAL A 122 7.86 -3.69 -6.05
CA VAL A 122 8.02 -4.51 -4.84
C VAL A 122 7.81 -5.99 -5.15
N VAL A 123 6.78 -6.32 -5.93
CA VAL A 123 6.52 -7.71 -6.36
C VAL A 123 7.72 -8.28 -7.13
N THR A 124 8.33 -7.49 -8.03
CA THR A 124 9.51 -7.93 -8.77
C THR A 124 10.76 -8.06 -7.87
N ASP A 125 10.98 -7.10 -6.97
CA ASP A 125 12.16 -7.06 -6.08
C ASP A 125 12.19 -8.25 -5.12
N LEU A 126 11.03 -8.58 -4.55
CA LEU A 126 10.89 -9.68 -3.61
C LEU A 126 10.68 -11.05 -4.29
N GLY A 127 10.56 -11.10 -5.63
CA GLY A 127 10.30 -12.36 -6.35
C GLY A 127 8.92 -12.95 -6.05
N LEU A 128 7.94 -12.10 -5.77
CA LEU A 128 6.58 -12.47 -5.40
C LEU A 128 5.76 -12.91 -6.62
N THR A 129 4.67 -13.63 -6.37
CA THR A 129 3.83 -14.20 -7.43
C THR A 129 2.83 -13.19 -8.00
N GLY A 130 2.54 -12.13 -7.23
CA GLY A 130 1.52 -11.15 -7.59
C GLY A 130 0.11 -11.54 -7.10
N PHE A 131 -0.03 -12.72 -6.49
CA PHE A 131 -1.26 -13.14 -5.81
C PHE A 131 -1.23 -12.72 -4.34
N TYR A 132 -2.17 -11.86 -3.95
CA TYR A 132 -2.17 -11.25 -2.60
C TYR A 132 -2.19 -12.28 -1.46
N ALA A 133 -2.83 -13.43 -1.66
CA ALA A 133 -2.95 -14.48 -0.66
C ALA A 133 -1.59 -15.14 -0.34
N GLU A 134 -0.67 -15.15 -1.30
CA GLU A 134 0.69 -15.67 -1.14
C GLU A 134 1.66 -14.56 -0.73
N ASP A 135 1.43 -13.35 -1.23
CA ASP A 135 2.31 -12.21 -0.98
C ASP A 135 2.15 -11.63 0.44
N TRP A 136 0.94 -11.47 0.97
CA TRP A 136 0.74 -10.87 2.31
C TRP A 136 1.48 -11.62 3.44
N PRO A 137 1.47 -12.97 3.49
CA PRO A 137 2.30 -13.72 4.43
C PRO A 137 3.79 -13.35 4.36
N VAL A 138 4.35 -13.11 3.17
CA VAL A 138 5.76 -12.71 3.04
C VAL A 138 6.03 -11.37 3.72
N PHE A 139 5.12 -10.40 3.62
CA PHE A 139 5.28 -9.14 4.35
C PHE A 139 5.15 -9.33 5.87
N ALA A 140 4.25 -10.20 6.32
CA ALA A 140 4.14 -10.55 7.74
C ALA A 140 5.43 -11.21 8.25
N ASP A 141 6.02 -12.13 7.48
CA ASP A 141 7.29 -12.79 7.82
C ASP A 141 8.44 -11.77 7.89
N ILE A 142 8.52 -10.84 6.94
CA ILE A 142 9.53 -9.76 6.96
C ILE A 142 9.36 -8.88 8.20
N LEU A 143 8.12 -8.56 8.60
CA LEU A 143 7.84 -7.79 9.81
C LEU A 143 8.08 -8.56 11.11
N ASN A 144 8.12 -9.89 11.06
CA ASN A 144 8.40 -10.75 12.22
C ASN A 144 9.88 -11.16 12.30
N ASP A 145 10.70 -10.85 11.29
CA ASP A 145 12.14 -11.01 11.34
C ASP A 145 12.77 -9.94 12.25
N ALA A 146 13.33 -10.39 13.38
CA ALA A 146 13.92 -9.50 14.38
C ALA A 146 15.06 -8.63 13.83
N THR A 147 15.87 -9.15 12.91
CA THR A 147 16.99 -8.41 12.32
C THR A 147 16.49 -7.32 11.37
N VAL A 148 15.46 -7.62 10.59
CA VAL A 148 14.81 -6.63 9.72
C VAL A 148 14.17 -5.53 10.57
N MET A 149 13.43 -5.91 11.61
CA MET A 149 12.73 -4.95 12.47
C MET A 149 13.68 -4.03 13.23
N GLU A 150 14.77 -4.57 13.80
CA GLU A 150 15.80 -3.76 14.45
C GLU A 150 16.39 -2.72 13.48
N LYS A 151 16.74 -3.14 12.26
CA LYS A 151 17.27 -2.24 11.23
C LYS A 151 16.26 -1.20 10.78
N LEU A 152 14.99 -1.58 10.63
CA LEU A 152 13.93 -0.68 10.21
C LEU A 152 13.65 0.38 11.28
N GLN A 153 13.54 -0.03 12.55
CA GLN A 153 13.36 0.88 13.69
C GLN A 153 14.54 1.84 13.83
N SER A 154 15.77 1.33 13.69
CA SER A 154 16.97 2.17 13.70
C SER A 154 16.96 3.18 12.55
N LEU A 155 16.58 2.77 11.34
CA LEU A 155 16.47 3.67 10.20
C LEU A 155 15.44 4.78 10.43
N VAL A 156 14.26 4.43 10.97
CA VAL A 156 13.20 5.39 11.30
C VAL A 156 13.69 6.39 12.35
N ALA A 157 14.28 5.92 13.45
CA ALA A 157 14.82 6.77 14.51
C ALA A 157 15.91 7.75 14.01
N HIS A 158 16.81 7.27 13.14
CA HIS A 158 17.85 8.12 12.54
C HIS A 158 17.24 9.20 11.64
N ALA A 159 16.26 8.84 10.80
CA ALA A 159 15.62 9.79 9.91
C ALA A 159 14.77 10.83 10.66
N ASN A 160 14.13 10.47 11.78
CA ASN A 160 13.43 11.44 12.63
C ASN A 160 14.41 12.42 13.30
N THR A 161 15.56 11.92 13.77
CA THR A 161 16.63 12.77 14.32
C THR A 161 17.18 13.75 13.27
N ALA A 162 17.15 13.37 11.99
CA ALA A 162 17.55 14.21 10.88
C ALA A 162 16.43 15.14 10.37
N GLU A 163 15.31 15.27 11.09
CA GLU A 163 14.14 16.06 10.73
C GLU A 163 13.56 15.70 9.34
N ALA A 164 13.70 14.43 8.92
CA ALA A 164 13.10 13.95 7.70
C ALA A 164 11.58 13.78 7.87
N GLU A 165 10.80 14.18 6.87
CA GLU A 165 9.34 14.02 6.86
C GLU A 165 8.95 12.55 6.60
N LEU A 166 9.00 11.72 7.64
CA LEU A 166 8.64 10.29 7.57
C LEU A 166 7.15 10.01 7.80
N GLY A 167 6.43 10.93 8.43
CA GLY A 167 5.08 10.72 8.95
C GLY A 167 5.09 9.96 10.28
N ASP A 168 4.00 9.29 10.61
CA ASP A 168 3.85 8.51 11.86
C ASP A 168 4.87 7.36 11.95
N GLU A 169 5.78 7.46 12.92
CA GLU A 169 6.88 6.51 13.19
C GLU A 169 6.37 5.10 13.55
N ALA A 170 5.14 5.00 14.05
CA ALA A 170 4.52 3.73 14.40
C ALA A 170 4.04 2.94 13.16
N LEU A 171 4.04 3.55 11.96
CA LEU A 171 3.63 2.89 10.73
C LEU A 171 4.80 2.11 10.10
N LEU A 172 5.35 1.15 10.83
CA LEU A 172 6.52 0.38 10.41
C LEU A 172 6.31 -0.33 9.06
N LEU A 173 5.12 -0.89 8.79
CA LEU A 173 4.80 -1.47 7.48
C LEU A 173 4.94 -0.45 6.33
N LYS A 174 4.50 0.79 6.53
CA LYS A 174 4.66 1.87 5.53
C LYS A 174 6.13 2.23 5.32
N HIS A 175 6.93 2.24 6.38
CA HIS A 175 8.37 2.47 6.27
C HIS A 175 9.05 1.33 5.51
N LEU A 176 8.67 0.07 5.80
CA LEU A 176 9.11 -1.11 5.07
C LEU A 176 8.76 -1.01 3.58
N ASP A 177 7.51 -0.68 3.25
CA ASP A 177 7.05 -0.47 1.86
C ASP A 177 7.93 0.55 1.12
N THR A 178 8.27 1.65 1.79
CA THR A 178 9.13 2.70 1.23
C THR A 178 10.54 2.18 0.94
N VAL A 179 11.13 1.44 1.89
CA VAL A 179 12.49 0.88 1.75
C VAL A 179 12.53 -0.17 0.64
N LEU A 180 11.56 -1.08 0.59
CA LEU A 180 11.46 -2.11 -0.45
C LEU A 180 11.29 -1.48 -1.83
N TRP A 181 10.43 -0.47 -1.96
CA TRP A 181 10.27 0.25 -3.22
C TRP A 181 11.56 0.96 -3.66
N MET A 182 12.26 1.66 -2.75
CA MET A 182 13.53 2.32 -3.05
C MET A 182 14.59 1.32 -3.51
N ARG A 183 14.70 0.16 -2.84
CA ARG A 183 15.59 -0.92 -3.24
C ARG A 183 15.24 -1.44 -4.64
N GLY A 184 13.98 -1.79 -4.89
CA GLY A 184 13.53 -2.29 -6.19
C GLY A 184 13.75 -1.28 -7.33
N GLN A 185 13.51 0.01 -7.09
CA GLN A 185 13.82 1.08 -8.05
C GLN A 185 15.32 1.14 -8.39
N ARG A 186 16.19 1.06 -7.38
CA ARG A 186 17.65 1.05 -7.57
C ARG A 186 18.09 -0.13 -8.43
N LEU A 187 17.60 -1.34 -8.14
CA LEU A 187 17.92 -2.53 -8.92
C LEU A 187 17.43 -2.43 -10.38
N ARG A 188 16.21 -1.91 -10.59
CA ARG A 188 15.69 -1.66 -11.95
C ARG A 188 16.57 -0.69 -12.74
N ARG A 189 17.05 0.39 -12.12
CA ARG A 189 17.98 1.35 -12.75
C ARG A 189 19.31 0.70 -13.11
N GLN A 190 19.89 -0.09 -12.20
CA GLN A 190 21.15 -0.81 -12.46
C GLN A 190 21.02 -1.79 -13.63
N ARG A 191 19.96 -2.60 -13.68
CA ARG A 191 19.71 -3.52 -14.80
C ARG A 191 19.58 -2.80 -16.14
N ARG A 192 18.89 -1.66 -16.18
CA ARG A 192 18.76 -0.85 -17.41
C ARG A 192 20.12 -0.30 -17.88
N ALA A 193 20.97 0.15 -16.96
CA ALA A 193 22.30 0.64 -17.30
C ALA A 193 23.20 -0.47 -17.87
N SER A 194 23.14 -1.68 -17.31
CA SER A 194 23.89 -2.85 -17.80
C SER A 194 23.46 -3.33 -19.20
N VAL A 195 22.19 -3.15 -19.56
CA VAL A 195 21.68 -3.50 -20.91
C VAL A 195 22.01 -2.41 -21.95
N ALA A 196 22.14 -1.15 -21.52
CA ALA A 196 22.41 -0.02 -22.40
C ALA A 196 23.89 0.16 -22.79
N GLN A 197 24.81 -0.60 -22.19
CA GLN A 197 26.20 -0.71 -22.63
C GLN A 197 26.42 -2.06 -23.32
N PRO A 198 26.18 -2.17 -24.64
CA PRO A 198 26.64 -3.33 -25.38
C PRO A 198 28.17 -3.27 -25.49
N GLY A 199 28.83 -4.36 -25.12
CA GLY A 199 30.25 -4.56 -25.38
C GLY A 199 30.56 -4.68 -26.87
#